data_AF-D2W633-F1
#
_entry.id   AF-D2W633-F1
#
_cell.length_a   1.000
_cell.length_b   1.000
_cell.length_c   1.000
_cell.angle_alpha   90.00
_cell.angle_beta   90.00
_cell.angle_gamma   90.00
#
_symmetry.space_group_name_H-M   'P 1'
#
loop_
_entity.id
_entity.type
_entity.pdbx_description
1 polymer ?
#
loop_
_entity_poly.entity_id
_entity_poly.type
_entity_poly.pdbx_seq_one_letter_code
_entity_poly.pdbx_strand_id
1 'polypeptide(L)'
;MFAVGHGLKALLMKFSMGHQMATIITHPIMVGIHRVGCDLSNTREWKEELGKVITLNGMFGGLFRGIIPQLIANYLVNIVNRSNVFNGLVIPGISYYPFLGEIFPFVKRVMIGVAAGLVSYPFTTLSLRMQMNPEVAMGDIISEMTNEGISGIYAGFATHLVANILTAVLHKFLDLVIRKPLKTQRYY
;
A
#
# COMPACT_ATOMS: atom_id res chain seq x y z
N MET A 1 2.58 -31.56 17.50
CA MET A 1 3.16 -30.20 17.33
C MET A 1 3.19 -29.72 15.86
N PHE A 2 2.32 -30.23 14.96
CA PHE A 2 2.35 -29.92 13.50
C PHE A 2 1.05 -29.30 12.92
N ALA A 3 -0.01 -29.11 13.71
CA ALA A 3 -1.31 -28.64 13.19
C ALA A 3 -1.45 -27.10 13.07
N VAL A 4 -0.62 -26.33 13.78
CA VAL A 4 -0.72 -24.85 13.81
C VAL A 4 -0.21 -24.20 12.50
N GLY A 5 0.71 -24.86 11.79
CA GLY A 5 1.33 -24.34 10.57
C GLY A 5 0.38 -24.30 9.36
N HIS A 6 -0.53 -25.28 9.22
CA HIS A 6 -1.43 -25.37 8.07
C HIS A 6 -2.59 -24.36 8.15
N GLY A 7 -3.19 -24.19 9.33
CA GLY A 7 -4.25 -23.21 9.54
C GLY A 7 -3.76 -21.77 9.39
N LEU A 8 -2.57 -21.47 9.92
CA LEU A 8 -1.92 -20.17 9.76
C LEU A 8 -1.60 -19.91 8.28
N LYS A 9 -0.96 -20.85 7.56
CA LYS A 9 -0.66 -20.68 6.13
C LYS A 9 -1.91 -20.47 5.27
N ALA A 10 -3.01 -21.16 5.56
CA ALA A 10 -4.29 -20.99 4.88
C ALA A 10 -4.96 -19.63 5.20
N LEU A 11 -4.94 -19.20 6.46
CA LEU A 11 -5.41 -17.87 6.87
C LEU A 11 -4.58 -16.76 6.20
N LEU A 12 -3.26 -16.96 6.16
CA LEU A 12 -2.31 -16.08 5.51
C LEU A 12 -2.60 -15.99 4.00
N MET A 13 -2.87 -17.11 3.32
CA MET A 13 -3.28 -17.09 1.91
C MET A 13 -4.62 -16.39 1.70
N LYS A 14 -5.63 -16.63 2.55
CA LYS A 14 -6.96 -16.00 2.44
C LYS A 14 -6.94 -14.48 2.56
N PHE A 15 -6.21 -13.93 3.53
CA PHE A 15 -6.06 -12.47 3.65
C PHE A 15 -5.21 -11.85 2.54
N SER A 16 -4.20 -12.58 2.02
CA SER A 16 -3.42 -12.14 0.86
C SER A 16 -4.27 -12.07 -0.40
N MET A 17 -5.12 -13.10 -0.60
CA MET A 17 -6.06 -13.18 -1.71
C MET A 17 -7.12 -12.09 -1.62
N GLY A 18 -7.66 -11.80 -0.43
CA GLY A 18 -8.63 -10.71 -0.25
C GLY A 18 -8.08 -9.35 -0.67
N HIS A 19 -6.85 -9.02 -0.29
CA HIS A 19 -6.22 -7.74 -0.66
C HIS A 19 -5.87 -7.68 -2.16
N GLN A 20 -5.42 -8.80 -2.74
CA GLN A 20 -5.16 -8.90 -4.18
C GLN A 20 -6.45 -8.80 -5.00
N MET A 21 -7.55 -9.43 -4.56
CA MET A 21 -8.86 -9.33 -5.20
C MET A 21 -9.41 -7.92 -5.13
N ALA A 22 -9.30 -7.26 -3.97
CA ALA A 22 -9.68 -5.86 -3.84
C ALA A 22 -8.90 -4.99 -4.85
N THR A 23 -7.59 -5.22 -4.97
CA THR A 23 -6.74 -4.51 -5.94
C THR A 23 -7.21 -4.74 -7.36
N ILE A 24 -7.47 -5.99 -7.77
CA ILE A 24 -7.94 -6.32 -9.12
C ILE A 24 -9.27 -5.61 -9.42
N ILE A 25 -10.20 -5.62 -8.46
CA ILE A 25 -11.53 -5.02 -8.64
C ILE A 25 -11.44 -3.49 -8.72
N THR A 26 -10.60 -2.85 -7.90
CA THR A 26 -10.48 -1.39 -7.86
C THR A 26 -9.47 -0.83 -8.86
N HIS A 27 -8.64 -1.67 -9.49
CA HIS A 27 -7.58 -1.24 -10.40
C HIS A 27 -8.06 -0.31 -11.52
N PRO A 28 -9.18 -0.59 -12.23
CA PRO A 28 -9.68 0.30 -13.28
C PRO A 28 -9.99 1.72 -12.78
N ILE A 29 -10.49 1.83 -11.55
CA ILE A 29 -10.79 3.13 -10.92
C ILE A 29 -9.49 3.86 -10.61
N MET A 30 -8.48 3.15 -10.09
CA MET A 30 -7.17 3.70 -9.77
C MET A 30 -6.45 4.26 -11.00
N VAL A 31 -6.46 3.54 -12.13
CA VAL A 31 -5.90 4.04 -13.41
C VAL A 31 -6.54 5.37 -13.78
N GLY A 32 -7.86 5.46 -13.63
CA GLY A 32 -8.63 6.68 -13.82
C GLY A 32 -8.16 7.85 -12.96
N ILE A 33 -8.11 7.62 -11.64
CA ILE A 33 -7.72 8.64 -10.65
C ILE A 33 -6.30 9.14 -10.93
N HIS A 34 -5.35 8.26 -11.22
CA HIS A 34 -3.95 8.65 -11.43
C HIS A 34 -3.77 9.48 -12.69
N ARG A 35 -4.56 9.25 -13.74
CA ARG A 35 -4.48 10.03 -14.97
C ARG A 35 -5.11 11.41 -14.82
N VAL A 36 -6.29 11.48 -14.21
CA VAL A 36 -6.94 12.77 -13.89
C VAL A 36 -6.09 13.58 -12.92
N GLY A 37 -5.47 12.93 -11.93
CA GLY A 37 -4.64 13.59 -10.93
C GLY A 37 -3.31 14.14 -11.45
N CYS A 38 -2.80 13.66 -12.58
CA CYS A 38 -1.54 14.16 -13.17
C CYS A 38 -1.73 15.40 -14.04
N ASP A 39 -2.88 15.54 -14.69
CA ASP A 39 -3.16 16.71 -15.55
C ASP A 39 -3.89 17.80 -14.75
N LEU A 40 -3.23 18.36 -13.72
CA LEU A 40 -3.76 19.45 -12.89
C LEU A 40 -4.09 20.73 -13.68
N SER A 41 -3.56 20.84 -14.91
CA SER A 41 -3.78 21.98 -15.81
C SER A 41 -5.03 21.86 -16.68
N ASN A 42 -5.57 20.65 -16.80
CA ASN A 42 -6.62 20.30 -17.75
C ASN A 42 -7.77 19.68 -16.97
N THR A 43 -8.87 20.42 -16.83
CA THR A 43 -10.14 19.91 -16.29
C THR A 43 -10.80 18.93 -17.26
N ARG A 44 -10.07 17.90 -17.71
CA ARG A 44 -10.62 16.82 -18.52
C ARG A 44 -11.43 15.89 -17.66
N GLU A 45 -12.61 15.54 -18.15
CA GLU A 45 -13.47 14.59 -17.46
C GLU A 45 -12.81 13.21 -17.43
N TRP A 46 -12.95 12.52 -16.30
CA TRP A 46 -12.45 11.16 -16.10
C TRP A 46 -12.81 10.19 -17.25
N LYS A 47 -13.97 10.39 -17.88
CA LYS A 47 -14.44 9.60 -19.03
C LYS A 47 -13.56 9.76 -20.26
N GLU A 48 -13.05 10.95 -20.54
CA GLU A 48 -12.19 11.21 -21.70
C GLU A 48 -10.83 10.52 -21.54
N GLU A 49 -10.24 10.60 -20.34
CA GLU A 49 -8.96 9.98 -20.04
C GLU A 49 -9.04 8.45 -20.04
N LEU A 50 -10.14 7.87 -19.56
CA LEU A 50 -10.38 6.43 -19.70
C LEU A 50 -10.61 6.03 -21.16
N GLY A 51 -11.35 6.84 -21.92
CA GLY A 51 -11.58 6.62 -23.35
C GLY A 51 -10.27 6.49 -24.11
N LYS A 52 -9.32 7.41 -23.89
CA LYS A 52 -7.98 7.37 -24.51
C LYS A 52 -7.18 6.11 -24.17
N VAL A 53 -7.23 5.68 -22.91
CA VAL A 53 -6.48 4.49 -22.46
C VAL A 53 -7.03 3.22 -23.10
N ILE A 54 -8.36 3.14 -23.20
CA ILE A 54 -9.06 2.02 -23.83
C ILE A 54 -8.82 1.99 -25.34
N THR A 55 -8.78 3.15 -26.01
CA THR A 55 -8.50 3.19 -27.45
C THR A 55 -7.05 2.84 -27.78
N LEU A 56 -6.09 3.25 -26.93
CA LEU A 56 -4.67 3.00 -27.14
C LEU A 56 -4.25 1.55 -26.87
N ASN A 57 -4.76 0.93 -25.80
CA ASN A 57 -4.27 -0.38 -25.31
C ASN A 57 -5.35 -1.46 -25.23
N GLY A 58 -6.56 -1.16 -25.73
CA GLY A 58 -7.74 -2.01 -25.53
C GLY A 58 -8.32 -1.88 -24.12
N MET A 59 -9.53 -2.41 -23.93
CA MET A 59 -10.26 -2.30 -22.66
C MET A 59 -9.49 -2.93 -21.49
N PHE A 60 -8.97 -4.15 -21.66
CA PHE A 60 -8.21 -4.82 -20.61
C PHE A 60 -6.80 -4.27 -20.44
N GLY A 61 -6.04 -4.10 -21.53
CA GLY A 61 -4.66 -3.60 -21.47
C GLY A 61 -4.56 -2.17 -20.93
N GLY A 62 -5.60 -1.37 -21.18
CA GLY A 62 -5.74 -0.03 -20.64
C GLY A 62 -6.15 0.02 -19.17
N LEU A 63 -7.29 -0.58 -18.81
CA LEU A 63 -7.85 -0.51 -17.45
C LEU A 63 -7.02 -1.26 -16.39
N PHE A 64 -6.21 -2.23 -16.83
CA PHE A 64 -5.36 -3.04 -15.95
C PHE A 64 -3.87 -2.70 -16.11
N ARG A 65 -3.53 -1.56 -16.71
CA ARG A 65 -2.14 -1.16 -16.88
C ARG A 65 -1.45 -0.98 -15.53
N GLY A 66 -0.25 -1.53 -15.38
CA GLY A 66 0.50 -1.50 -14.13
C GLY A 66 0.00 -2.49 -13.05
N ILE A 67 -0.99 -3.34 -13.33
CA ILE A 67 -1.49 -4.27 -12.30
C ILE A 67 -0.43 -5.28 -11.84
N ILE A 68 0.42 -5.77 -12.74
CA ILE A 68 1.45 -6.75 -12.42
C ILE A 68 2.43 -6.21 -11.36
N PRO A 69 3.12 -5.07 -11.59
CA PRO A 69 3.99 -4.51 -10.55
C PRO A 69 3.20 -4.13 -9.28
N GLN A 70 1.93 -3.70 -9.39
CA GLN A 70 1.10 -3.44 -8.21
C GLN A 70 0.85 -4.70 -7.35
N LEU A 71 0.58 -5.83 -7.98
CA LEU A 71 0.37 -7.11 -7.28
C LEU A 71 1.65 -7.58 -6.59
N ILE A 72 2.80 -7.38 -7.23
CA ILE A 72 4.12 -7.65 -6.64
C ILE A 72 4.34 -6.74 -5.42
N ALA A 73 4.09 -5.43 -5.55
CA ALA A 73 4.19 -4.48 -4.45
C ALA A 73 3.35 -4.92 -3.24
N ASN A 74 2.08 -5.26 -3.49
CA ASN A 74 1.14 -5.68 -2.44
C ASN A 74 1.57 -7.00 -1.77
N TYR A 75 2.13 -7.93 -2.55
CA TYR A 75 2.69 -9.16 -2.01
C TYR A 75 3.87 -8.90 -1.06
N LEU A 76 4.79 -8.00 -1.43
CA LEU A 76 5.92 -7.60 -0.60
C LEU A 76 5.49 -6.91 0.69
N VAL A 77 4.53 -5.98 0.61
CA VAL A 77 3.90 -5.35 1.79
C VAL A 77 3.34 -6.42 2.74
N ASN A 78 2.67 -7.43 2.18
CA ASN A 78 2.10 -8.51 2.97
C ASN A 78 3.18 -9.36 3.68
N ILE A 79 4.30 -9.65 3.02
CA ILE A 79 5.45 -10.32 3.65
C ILE A 79 5.97 -9.50 4.83
N VAL A 80 6.21 -8.20 4.63
CA VAL A 80 6.76 -7.32 5.68
C VAL A 80 5.81 -7.23 6.87
N ASN A 81 4.51 -7.00 6.61
CA ASN A 81 3.47 -6.92 7.65
C ASN A 81 3.36 -8.19 8.49
N ARG A 82 3.74 -9.34 7.93
CA ARG A 82 3.65 -10.66 8.57
C ARG A 82 4.97 -11.17 9.10
N SER A 83 6.07 -10.49 8.81
CA SER A 83 7.36 -10.86 9.33
C SER A 83 7.34 -10.81 10.87
N ASN A 84 7.91 -11.84 11.49
CA ASN A 84 7.97 -11.93 12.94
C ASN A 84 8.89 -10.86 13.57
N VAL A 85 9.73 -10.20 12.76
CA VAL A 85 10.65 -9.13 13.16
C VAL A 85 9.90 -8.02 13.91
N PHE A 86 8.72 -7.62 13.44
CA PHE A 86 7.93 -6.58 14.10
C PHE A 86 6.99 -7.09 15.19
N ASN A 87 6.61 -8.38 15.15
CA ASN A 87 5.79 -9.00 16.19
C ASN A 87 6.60 -9.26 17.47
N GLY A 88 7.88 -9.57 17.36
CA GLY A 88 8.80 -9.74 18.49
C GLY A 88 9.15 -8.46 19.25
N LEU A 89 8.90 -7.28 18.68
CA LEU A 89 9.26 -5.99 19.30
C LEU A 89 8.26 -5.52 20.38
N VAL A 90 6.99 -5.89 20.25
CA VAL A 90 5.92 -5.27 21.07
C VAL A 90 5.66 -6.01 22.38
N ILE A 91 5.77 -7.34 22.40
CA ILE A 91 5.47 -8.14 23.58
C ILE A 91 6.51 -7.90 24.70
N PRO A 92 7.83 -7.85 24.43
CA PRO A 92 8.82 -7.50 25.44
C PRO A 92 8.71 -6.02 25.84
N GLY A 93 8.60 -5.10 24.87
CA GLY A 93 8.58 -3.66 25.14
C GLY A 93 7.44 -3.21 26.07
N ILE A 94 6.24 -3.76 25.88
CA ILE A 94 5.08 -3.46 26.74
C ILE A 94 5.25 -4.07 28.14
N SER A 95 5.82 -5.28 28.24
CA SER A 95 6.12 -5.91 29.55
C SER A 95 7.18 -5.14 30.34
N TYR A 96 8.20 -4.60 29.67
CA TYR A 96 9.29 -3.85 30.34
C TYR A 96 8.89 -2.41 30.67
N TYR A 97 8.05 -1.76 29.85
CA TYR A 97 7.64 -0.36 30.06
C TYR A 97 6.12 -0.17 29.90
N PRO A 98 5.32 -0.45 30.95
CA PRO A 98 3.86 -0.39 30.90
C PRO A 98 3.30 1.00 30.52
N PHE A 99 3.97 2.07 30.96
CA PHE A 99 3.63 3.47 30.64
C PHE A 99 3.69 3.76 29.12
N LEU A 100 4.53 3.05 28.37
CA LEU A 100 4.66 3.19 26.92
C LEU A 100 3.70 2.28 26.13
N GLY A 101 2.80 1.57 26.82
CA GLY A 101 1.88 0.59 26.24
C GLY A 101 1.02 1.11 25.08
N GLU A 102 0.69 2.41 25.07
CA GLU A 102 -0.07 3.05 23.96
C GLU A 102 0.80 3.62 22.84
N ILE A 103 2.11 3.83 23.08
CA ILE A 103 3.04 4.37 22.08
C ILE A 103 3.65 3.23 21.24
N PHE A 104 3.99 2.10 21.85
CA PHE A 104 4.58 0.96 21.14
C PHE A 104 3.75 0.46 19.94
N PRO A 105 2.42 0.30 20.02
CA PRO A 105 1.61 -0.10 18.86
C PRO A 105 1.63 0.94 17.74
N PHE A 106 1.68 2.23 18.08
CA PHE A 106 1.78 3.31 17.10
C PHE A 106 3.13 3.29 16.39
N VAL A 107 4.23 3.25 17.14
CA VAL A 107 5.60 3.19 16.58
C VAL A 107 5.78 1.93 15.73
N LYS A 108 5.25 0.77 16.18
CA LYS A 108 5.24 -0.47 15.40
C LYS A 108 4.56 -0.26 14.04
N ARG A 109 3.38 0.36 14.00
CA ARG A 109 2.65 0.62 12.75
C ARG A 109 3.46 1.50 11.79
N VAL A 110 4.07 2.57 12.30
CA VAL A 110 4.91 3.46 11.49
C VAL A 110 6.09 2.68 10.92
N MET A 111 6.85 1.95 11.77
CA MET A 111 8.02 1.18 11.34
C MET A 111 7.69 0.09 10.32
N ILE A 112 6.58 -0.63 10.51
CA ILE A 112 6.08 -1.60 9.54
C ILE A 112 5.78 -0.90 8.20
N GLY A 113 5.07 0.24 8.24
CA GLY A 113 4.74 1.00 7.03
C GLY A 113 5.97 1.51 6.29
N VAL A 114 6.99 1.99 7.01
CA VAL A 114 8.28 2.40 6.42
C VAL A 114 8.98 1.21 5.77
N ALA A 115 9.11 0.09 6.48
CA ALA A 115 9.77 -1.10 5.95
C ALA A 115 9.01 -1.69 4.74
N ALA A 116 7.68 -1.72 4.80
CA ALA A 116 6.84 -2.17 3.71
C ALA A 116 7.01 -1.26 2.50
N GLY A 117 6.96 0.06 2.73
CA GLY A 117 7.22 1.08 1.72
C GLY A 117 8.57 0.86 1.06
N LEU A 118 9.67 0.77 1.82
CA LEU A 118 11.02 0.62 1.25
C LEU A 118 11.15 -0.55 0.27
N VAL A 119 10.49 -1.67 0.55
CA VAL A 119 10.57 -2.89 -0.28
C VAL A 119 9.58 -2.83 -1.45
N SER A 120 8.39 -2.26 -1.27
CA SER A 120 7.35 -2.24 -2.29
C SER A 120 7.42 -1.04 -3.24
N TYR A 121 8.04 0.07 -2.81
CA TYR A 121 8.01 1.34 -3.53
C TYR A 121 8.52 1.29 -4.97
N PRO A 122 9.63 0.58 -5.30
CA PRO A 122 10.09 0.45 -6.68
C PRO A 122 8.99 -0.05 -7.63
N PHE A 123 8.20 -1.02 -7.17
CA PHE A 123 7.09 -1.57 -7.93
C PHE A 123 5.87 -0.65 -7.94
N THR A 124 5.64 0.10 -6.86
CA THR A 124 4.60 1.15 -6.83
C THR A 124 4.91 2.27 -7.83
N THR A 125 6.15 2.74 -7.89
CA THR A 125 6.61 3.75 -8.85
C THR A 125 6.47 3.25 -10.28
N LEU A 126 6.88 2.01 -10.55
CA LEU A 126 6.72 1.40 -11.88
C LEU A 126 5.23 1.28 -12.28
N SER A 127 4.39 0.79 -11.37
CA SER A 127 2.93 0.71 -11.57
C SER A 127 2.34 2.09 -11.89
N LEU A 128 2.72 3.12 -11.12
CA LEU A 128 2.23 4.49 -11.31
C LEU A 128 2.68 5.06 -12.66
N ARG A 129 3.96 4.95 -13.03
CA ARG A 129 4.46 5.42 -14.33
C ARG A 129 3.80 4.72 -15.51
N MET A 130 3.52 3.42 -15.39
CA MET A 130 2.77 2.68 -16.40
C MET A 130 1.34 3.21 -16.56
N GLN A 131 0.68 3.60 -15.47
CA GLN A 131 -0.68 4.14 -15.51
C GLN A 131 -0.74 5.57 -16.05
N MET A 132 0.27 6.38 -15.72
CA MET A 132 0.39 7.76 -16.20
C MET A 132 0.73 7.82 -17.70
N ASN A 133 1.59 6.92 -18.19
CA ASN A 133 2.09 6.90 -19.57
C ASN A 133 1.56 5.67 -20.34
N PRO A 134 0.31 5.69 -20.85
CA PRO A 134 -0.26 4.56 -21.58
C PRO A 134 0.38 4.31 -22.95
N GLU A 135 1.17 5.25 -23.47
CA GLU A 135 1.90 5.08 -24.74
C GLU A 135 3.22 4.31 -24.56
N VAL A 136 3.80 4.32 -23.36
CA VAL A 136 5.19 3.86 -23.14
C VAL A 136 5.23 2.43 -22.61
N ALA A 137 5.96 1.54 -23.28
CA ALA A 137 6.06 0.14 -22.86
C ALA A 137 6.76 0.01 -21.49
N MET A 138 6.44 -1.08 -20.77
CA MET A 138 7.01 -1.35 -19.44
C MET A 138 8.54 -1.38 -19.43
N GLY A 139 9.15 -1.93 -20.49
CA GLY A 139 10.61 -2.02 -20.61
C GLY A 139 11.28 -0.66 -20.68
N ASP A 140 10.68 0.28 -21.40
CA ASP A 140 11.21 1.64 -21.54
C ASP A 140 11.11 2.41 -20.22
N ILE A 141 10.01 2.23 -19.47
CA ILE A 141 9.85 2.82 -18.13
C ILE A 141 10.89 2.27 -17.16
N ILE A 142 11.19 0.97 -17.21
CA ILE A 142 12.23 0.35 -16.37
C ILE A 142 13.61 0.92 -16.74
N SER A 143 13.90 1.05 -18.04
CA SER A 143 15.14 1.65 -18.53
C SER A 143 15.30 3.09 -18.04
N GLU A 144 14.26 3.91 -18.18
CA GLU A 144 14.22 5.29 -17.69
C GLU A 144 14.42 5.37 -16.18
N MET A 145 13.67 4.58 -15.39
CA MET A 145 13.84 4.51 -13.93
C MET A 145 15.26 4.09 -13.52
N THR A 146 15.89 3.21 -14.30
CA THR A 146 17.26 2.76 -14.04
C THR A 146 18.27 3.87 -14.36
N ASN A 147 18.06 4.61 -15.45
CA ASN A 147 18.90 5.75 -15.84
C ASN A 147 18.81 6.91 -14.85
N GLU A 148 17.62 7.15 -14.26
CA GLU A 148 17.42 8.12 -13.18
C GLU A 148 18.00 7.68 -11.83
N GLY A 149 18.36 6.40 -11.68
CA GLY A 149 18.91 5.82 -10.46
C GLY A 149 17.94 5.79 -9.28
N ILE A 150 18.49 5.86 -8.05
CA ILE A 150 17.71 5.74 -6.80
C ILE A 150 16.62 6.82 -6.70
N SER A 151 16.90 8.03 -7.19
CA SER A 151 15.93 9.14 -7.21
C SER A 151 14.71 8.81 -8.06
N GLY A 152 14.87 8.15 -9.20
CA GLY A 152 13.76 7.76 -10.06
C GLY A 152 12.92 6.64 -9.47
N ILE A 153 13.58 5.65 -8.85
CA ILE A 153 12.93 4.50 -8.21
C ILE A 153 12.10 4.92 -6.99
N TYR A 154 12.63 5.85 -6.17
CA TYR A 154 11.99 6.35 -4.96
C TYR A 154 11.38 7.74 -5.11
N ALA A 155 11.06 8.14 -6.34
CA ALA A 155 10.41 9.42 -6.62
C ALA A 155 9.08 9.53 -5.86
N GLY A 156 8.97 10.52 -4.97
CA GLY A 156 7.80 10.71 -4.11
C GLY A 156 7.81 9.92 -2.80
N PHE A 157 8.87 9.17 -2.48
CA PHE A 157 8.88 8.36 -1.26
C PHE A 157 8.72 9.19 0.02
N ALA A 158 9.27 10.40 0.05
CA ALA A 158 9.10 11.31 1.18
C ALA A 158 7.61 11.66 1.44
N THR A 159 6.83 11.95 0.39
CA THR A 159 5.40 12.23 0.56
C THR A 159 4.63 10.98 0.97
N HIS A 160 5.04 9.81 0.48
CA HIS A 160 4.50 8.52 0.94
C HIS A 160 4.76 8.27 2.43
N LEU A 161 5.96 8.58 2.93
CA LEU A 161 6.28 8.47 4.36
C LEU A 161 5.41 9.38 5.23
N VAL A 162 5.21 10.62 4.80
CA VAL A 162 4.32 11.57 5.50
C VAL A 162 2.90 11.04 5.52
N ALA A 163 2.38 10.55 4.38
CA ALA A 163 1.05 9.94 4.32
C ALA A 163 0.92 8.72 5.25
N ASN A 164 1.94 7.87 5.33
CA ASN A 164 1.97 6.73 6.25
C ASN A 164 1.90 7.17 7.73
N ILE A 165 2.67 8.19 8.11
CA ILE A 165 2.64 8.74 9.48
C ILE A 165 1.25 9.33 9.79
N LEU A 166 0.70 10.15 8.89
CA LEU A 166 -0.64 10.72 9.04
C LEU A 166 -1.71 9.63 9.18
N THR A 167 -1.61 8.57 8.37
CA THR A 167 -2.53 7.42 8.46
C THR A 167 -2.41 6.74 9.82
N ALA A 168 -1.20 6.57 10.35
CA ALA A 168 -1.00 6.00 11.68
C ALA A 168 -1.56 6.90 12.80
N VAL A 169 -1.40 8.22 12.67
CA VAL A 169 -1.96 9.21 13.60
C VAL A 169 -3.49 9.16 13.59
N LEU A 170 -4.09 9.11 12.40
CA LEU A 170 -5.54 9.00 12.24
C LEU A 170 -6.09 7.73 12.88
N HIS A 171 -5.43 6.59 12.67
CA HIS A 171 -5.82 5.34 13.33
C HIS A 171 -5.76 5.45 14.85
N LYS A 172 -4.70 6.07 15.40
CA LYS A 172 -4.59 6.30 16.84
C LYS A 172 -5.69 7.24 17.35
N PHE A 173 -5.98 8.30 16.63
CA PHE A 173 -7.06 9.23 16.96
C PHE A 173 -8.42 8.53 16.99
N LEU A 174 -8.73 7.73 15.96
CA LEU A 174 -9.97 6.95 15.90
C LEU A 174 -10.06 5.93 17.04
N ASP A 175 -8.95 5.25 17.40
CA ASP A 175 -8.92 4.35 18.55
C ASP A 175 -9.21 5.09 19.87
N LEU A 176 -8.71 6.33 20.03
CA LEU A 176 -8.97 7.15 21.22
C LEU A 176 -10.41 7.66 21.28
N VAL A 177 -10.97 8.12 20.16
CA VAL A 177 -12.31 8.72 20.11
C VAL A 177 -13.41 7.66 20.14
N ILE A 178 -13.25 6.57 19.38
CA ILE A 178 -14.32 5.58 19.17
C ILE A 178 -14.22 4.41 20.16
N ARG A 179 -13.00 3.92 20.48
CA ARG A 179 -12.85 2.68 21.27
C ARG A 179 -12.68 2.87 22.78
N LYS A 180 -12.10 3.97 23.26
CA LYS A 180 -11.99 4.21 24.71
C LYS A 180 -13.35 4.36 25.43
N PRO A 181 -14.42 4.99 24.89
CA PRO A 181 -15.67 5.11 25.63
C PRO A 181 -16.42 3.78 25.85
N LEU A 182 -16.11 2.73 25.10
CA LEU A 182 -16.80 1.42 25.22
C LEU A 182 -16.23 0.50 26.31
N LYS A 183 -15.00 0.75 26.79
CA LYS A 183 -14.40 -0.06 27.87
C LYS A 183 -14.82 0.40 29.28
N THR A 184 -15.35 1.60 29.42
CA THR A 184 -15.73 2.18 30.73
C THR A 184 -17.16 1.84 31.17
N GLN A 185 -17.94 1.10 30.37
CA GLN A 185 -19.33 0.72 30.70
C GLN A 185 -19.53 -0.74 31.19
N ARG A 186 -18.47 -1.52 31.40
CA ARG A 186 -18.58 -2.89 31.97
C ARG A 186 -18.02 -3.00 33.39
N TYR A 187 -18.36 -2.04 34.25
CA TYR A 187 -18.21 -2.16 35.70
C TYR A 187 -19.30 -1.34 36.39
N TYR A 188 -20.55 -1.82 36.30
CA TYR A 188 -21.60 -1.60 37.28
C TYR A 188 -22.45 -2.87 37.34
#